data_AF-A0A4R8MLS2-F1
#
_entry.id   AF-A0A4R8MLS2-F1
#
_cell.length_a   1.000
_cell.length_b   1.000
_cell.length_c   1.000
_cell.angle_alpha   90.00
_cell.angle_beta   90.00
_cell.angle_gamma   90.00
#
_symmetry.space_group_name_H-M   'P 1'
#
loop_
_entity.id
_entity.type
_entity.pdbx_description
1 polymer ?
#
loop_
_entity_poly.entity_id
_entity_poly.type
_entity_poly.pdbx_seq_one_letter_code
_entity_poly.pdbx_strand_id
1 'polypeptide(L)'
;MDSLLVRRVLHDCERRYLAPEAQGRIYRYIATEEIPLEITERAIQEAVSLGALKNSAVEASLFEAIVDALLDDRSFEIPGSPSEKMYPSSCWIC
;
A
#
# COMPACT_ATOMS: atom_id res chain seq x y z
N MET A 1 -7.03 11.49 25.60
CA MET A 1 -5.69 12.04 25.33
C MET A 1 -5.60 12.15 23.83
N ASP A 2 -6.00 13.32 23.34
CA ASP A 2 -6.18 13.70 21.95
C ASP A 2 -4.91 13.41 21.14
N SER A 3 -4.91 12.26 20.46
CA SER A 3 -4.04 12.08 19.30
C SER A 3 -4.51 13.11 18.29
N LEU A 4 -3.75 14.19 18.13
CA LEU A 4 -3.88 15.14 17.04
C LEU A 4 -4.30 14.35 15.79
N LEU A 5 -5.49 14.63 15.27
CA LEU A 5 -6.01 14.06 14.02
C LEU A 5 -5.08 14.54 12.89
N VAL A 6 -3.91 13.93 12.78
CA VAL A 6 -3.00 14.11 11.66
C VAL A 6 -3.70 13.47 10.48
N ARG A 7 -4.52 14.27 9.82
CA ARG A 7 -5.24 13.86 8.63
C ARG A 7 -4.19 13.56 7.57
N ARG A 8 -4.12 12.31 7.13
CA ARG A 8 -3.20 11.86 6.08
C ARG A 8 -3.38 12.74 4.84
N VAL A 9 -2.27 13.30 4.34
CA VAL A 9 -2.19 14.06 3.10
C VAL A 9 -1.09 13.46 2.23
N LEU A 10 -1.33 13.37 0.92
CA LEU A 10 -0.33 12.87 -0.02
C LEU A 10 0.83 13.86 -0.16
N HIS A 11 2.04 13.36 0.04
CA HIS A 11 3.28 14.10 -0.18
C HIS A 11 3.50 14.37 -1.68
N ASP A 12 4.28 15.39 -2.03
CA ASP A 12 4.54 15.75 -3.43
C ASP A 12 5.16 14.61 -4.24
N CYS A 13 5.99 13.78 -3.60
CA CYS A 13 6.59 12.61 -4.25
C CYS A 13 5.55 11.54 -4.62
N GLU A 14 4.53 11.35 -3.78
CA GLU A 14 3.45 10.40 -4.04
C GLU A 14 2.53 10.93 -5.13
N ARG A 15 2.14 12.22 -5.03
CA ARG A 15 1.25 12.87 -6.01
C ARG A 15 1.81 12.86 -7.43
N ARG A 16 3.14 12.89 -7.60
CA ARG A 16 3.79 12.82 -8.92
C ARG A 16 3.44 11.54 -9.68
N TYR A 17 3.26 10.43 -8.97
CA TYR A 17 3.05 9.10 -9.57
C TYR A 17 1.60 8.62 -9.46
N LEU A 18 0.67 9.49 -9.05
CA LEU A 18 -0.75 9.19 -8.90
C LEU A 18 -1.56 10.15 -9.76
N ALA A 19 -2.39 9.61 -10.66
CA ALA A 19 -3.31 10.43 -11.44
C ALA A 19 -4.29 11.19 -10.51
N PRO A 20 -4.78 12.39 -10.88
CA PRO A 20 -5.70 13.16 -10.04
C PRO A 20 -6.93 12.36 -9.59
N GLU A 21 -7.45 11.49 -10.45
CA GLU A 21 -8.58 10.64 -10.10
C GLU A 21 -8.20 9.59 -9.03
N ALA A 22 -7.02 8.99 -9.13
CA ALA A 22 -6.51 8.06 -8.11
C ALA A 22 -6.30 8.76 -6.76
N GLN A 23 -5.77 9.99 -6.78
CA GLN A 23 -5.67 10.82 -5.56
C GLN A 23 -7.05 11.09 -4.95
N GLY A 24 -8.07 11.34 -5.78
CA GLY A 24 -9.45 11.48 -5.34
C GLY A 24 -10.02 10.23 -4.68
N ARG A 25 -9.69 9.03 -5.19
CA ARG A 25 -10.05 7.74 -4.56
C ARG A 25 -9.39 7.59 -3.19
N ILE A 26 -8.09 7.86 -3.10
CA ILE A 26 -7.33 7.82 -1.85
C ILE A 26 -7.97 8.72 -0.78
N TYR A 27 -8.24 9.98 -1.12
CA TYR A 27 -8.86 10.90 -0.16
C TYR A 27 -10.26 10.49 0.24
N ARG A 28 -11.01 9.84 -0.66
CA ARG A 28 -12.31 9.25 -0.31
C ARG A 28 -12.13 8.14 0.72
N TYR A 29 -11.25 7.17 0.48
CA TYR A 29 -10.99 6.07 1.41
C TYR A 29 -10.55 6.56 2.79
N ILE A 30 -9.67 7.56 2.84
CA ILE A 30 -9.24 8.20 4.11
C ILE A 30 -10.42 8.87 4.82
N ALA A 31 -11.34 9.50 4.08
CA ALA A 31 -12.44 10.25 4.67
C ALA A 31 -13.64 9.38 5.07
N THR A 32 -13.90 8.30 4.34
CA THR A 32 -15.03 7.39 4.57
C THR A 32 -14.67 6.21 5.47
N GLU A 33 -13.37 5.91 5.63
CA GLU A 33 -12.87 4.73 6.33
C GLU A 33 -13.46 3.41 5.74
N GLU A 34 -13.86 3.44 4.47
CA GLU A 34 -14.39 2.28 3.74
C GLU A 34 -13.33 1.18 3.59
N ILE A 35 -12.07 1.59 3.44
CA ILE A 35 -10.90 0.73 3.37
C ILE A 35 -10.04 1.01 4.61
N PRO A 36 -9.54 -0.04 5.31
CA PRO A 36 -8.64 0.16 6.44
C PRO A 36 -7.45 1.05 6.06
N LEU A 37 -7.03 1.93 6.96
CA LEU A 37 -5.95 2.88 6.69
C LEU A 37 -4.66 2.14 6.33
N GLU A 38 -4.38 1.01 6.97
CA GLU A 38 -3.20 0.18 6.70
C GLU A 38 -3.19 -0.35 5.26
N ILE A 39 -4.35 -0.76 4.73
CA ILE A 39 -4.50 -1.22 3.34
C ILE A 39 -4.35 -0.04 2.39
N THR A 40 -4.93 1.11 2.74
CA THR A 40 -4.82 2.34 1.95
C THR A 40 -3.37 2.80 1.83
N GLU A 41 -2.60 2.83 2.92
CA GLU A 41 -1.17 3.18 2.92
C GLU A 41 -0.34 2.20 2.09
N ARG A 42 -0.58 0.88 2.24
CA ARG A 42 0.08 -0.13 1.39
C ARG A 42 -0.24 0.09 -0.08
N ALA A 43 -1.50 0.34 -0.43
CA ALA A 43 -1.92 0.59 -1.80
C ALA A 43 -1.23 1.86 -2.38
N ILE A 44 -1.12 2.94 -1.60
CA ILE A 44 -0.38 4.14 -1.99
C ILE A 44 1.08 3.80 -2.28
N GLN A 45 1.74 3.08 -1.37
CA GLN A 45 3.14 2.70 -1.52
C GLN A 45 3.38 1.84 -2.77
N GLU A 46 2.53 0.83 -3.02
CA GLU A 46 2.62 -0.03 -4.20
C GLU A 46 2.38 0.75 -5.49
N ALA A 47 1.34 1.59 -5.52
CA ALA A 47 1.01 2.41 -6.68
C ALA A 47 2.13 3.41 -7.02
N VAL A 48 2.70 4.08 -6.01
CA VAL A 48 3.81 5.02 -6.20
C VAL A 48 5.06 4.28 -6.69
N SER A 49 5.36 3.11 -6.13
CA SER A 49 6.50 2.29 -6.55
C SER A 49 6.35 1.81 -8.00
N LEU A 50 5.14 1.37 -8.37
CA LEU A 50 4.81 0.94 -9.73
C LEU A 50 4.87 2.12 -10.71
N GLY A 51 4.34 3.28 -10.34
CA GLY A 51 4.37 4.48 -11.15
C GLY A 51 5.80 5.00 -11.36
N ALA A 52 6.63 4.95 -10.32
CA ALA A 52 8.05 5.28 -10.42
C ALA A 52 8.79 4.31 -11.36
N LEU A 53 8.55 3.00 -11.24
CA LEU A 53 9.14 1.98 -12.11
C LEU A 53 8.75 2.17 -13.58
N LYS A 54 7.48 2.48 -13.85
CA LYS A 54 6.97 2.73 -15.21
C LYS A 54 7.26 4.14 -15.71
N ASN A 55 7.78 5.02 -14.85
CA ASN A 55 7.89 6.45 -15.08
C ASN A 55 6.58 7.07 -15.61
N SER A 56 5.45 6.66 -15.04
CA SER A 56 4.10 7.08 -15.42
C SER A 56 3.22 7.18 -14.18
N ALA A 57 2.23 8.06 -14.21
CA ALA A 57 1.22 8.11 -13.16
C ALA A 57 0.34 6.85 -13.19
N VAL A 58 -0.08 6.38 -12.02
CA VAL A 58 -1.04 5.29 -11.87
C VAL A 58 -2.46 5.85 -11.97
N GLU A 59 -3.23 5.28 -12.88
CA GLU A 59 -4.65 5.60 -13.08
C GLU A 59 -5.53 5.02 -11.96
N ALA A 60 -6.72 5.61 -11.78
CA ALA A 60 -7.64 5.22 -10.71
C ALA A 60 -8.04 3.75 -10.77
N SER A 61 -8.31 3.22 -11.97
CA SER A 61 -8.69 1.81 -12.15
C SER A 61 -7.59 0.84 -11.73
N LEU A 62 -6.32 1.18 -11.99
CA LEU A 62 -5.19 0.38 -11.55
C LEU A 62 -4.98 0.50 -10.04
N PHE A 63 -5.18 1.69 -9.47
CA PHE A 63 -5.15 1.87 -8.02
C PHE A 63 -6.23 1.03 -7.32
N GLU A 64 -7.46 1.04 -7.81
CA GLU A 64 -8.56 0.21 -7.29
C GLU A 64 -8.22 -1.28 -7.38
N ALA A 65 -7.66 -1.74 -8.49
CA ALA A 65 -7.20 -3.12 -8.63
C ALA A 65 -6.09 -3.51 -7.62
N ILE A 66 -5.20 -2.58 -7.27
CA ILE A 66 -4.19 -2.79 -6.22
C ILE A 66 -4.87 -2.92 -4.84
N VAL A 67 -5.86 -2.09 -4.55
CA VAL A 67 -6.62 -2.15 -3.30
C VAL A 67 -7.36 -3.48 -3.20
N ASP A 68 -8.09 -3.88 -4.24
CA ASP A 68 -8.82 -5.16 -4.29
C ASP A 68 -7.86 -6.33 -4.07
N ALA A 69 -6.70 -6.34 -4.73
CA ALA A 69 -5.70 -7.37 -4.55
C ALA A 69 -5.15 -7.45 -3.12
N LEU A 70 -5.00 -6.30 -2.43
CA LEU A 70 -4.54 -6.26 -1.04
C LEU A 70 -5.63 -6.70 -0.04
N LEU A 71 -6.91 -6.48 -0.37
CA LEU A 71 -8.04 -6.97 0.42
C LEU A 71 -8.23 -8.48 0.24
N ASP A 72 -7.99 -8.97 -0.98
CA ASP A 72 -8.06 -10.39 -1.33
C ASP A 72 -6.81 -11.18 -0.92
N ASP A 73 -5.76 -10.51 -0.41
CA ASP A 73 -4.51 -11.12 0.05
C ASP A 73 -4.77 -12.00 1.28
N ARG A 74 -5.26 -13.21 1.01
CA ARG A 74 -5.21 -14.33 1.93
C ARG A 74 -3.75 -14.74 1.98
N SER A 75 -3.00 -14.19 2.91
CA SER A 75 -1.68 -14.72 3.26
C SER A 75 -1.80 -16.24 3.31
N PHE A 76 -1.19 -16.92 2.33
CA PHE A 76 -1.38 -18.34 2.14
C PHE A 76 -0.76 -19.07 3.34
N GLU A 77 -1.60 -19.45 4.31
CA GLU A 77 -1.19 -20.34 5.38
C GLU A 77 -1.16 -21.76 4.81
N ILE A 78 0.04 -22.30 4.60
CA ILE A 78 0.20 -23.73 4.31
C ILE A 78 -0.22 -24.49 5.56
N PRO A 79 -1.31 -25.28 5.54
CA PRO A 79 -1.70 -26.08 6.69
C PRO A 79 -0.57 -27.07 7.01
N GLY A 80 0.07 -26.90 8.17
CA GLY A 80 1.19 -27.75 8.61
C GLY A 80 2.59 -27.18 8.44
N SER A 81 2.75 -25.93 7.99
CA SER A 81 4.05 -25.26 8.09
C SER A 81 4.29 -24.79 9.53
N PRO A 82 5.38 -25.21 10.21
CA PRO A 82 5.73 -24.61 11.49
C PRO A 82 6.09 -23.15 11.24
N SER A 83 5.38 -22.26 11.95
CA SER A 83 5.69 -20.83 12.02
C SER A 83 7.00 -20.65 12.79
N GLU A 84 8.12 -20.97 12.14
CA GLU A 84 9.44 -20.61 12.63
C GLU A 84 9.94 -19.42 11.82
N LYS A 85 9.71 -18.23 12.37
CA LYS A 85 10.58 -17.08 12.15
C LYS A 85 11.96 -17.44 12.69
N MET A 86 12.73 -18.21 11.91
CA MET A 86 14.12 -18.53 12.19
C MET A 86 14.89 -18.22 10.91
N TYR A 87 15.13 -16.93 10.65
CA TYR A 87 16.21 -16.58 9.74
C TYR A 87 17.50 -17.05 10.40
N PRO A 88 18.31 -17.92 9.75
CA PRO A 88 19.63 -18.18 10.25
C PRO A 88 20.42 -16.88 10.10
N SER A 89 20.79 -16.29 11.22
CA SER A 89 21.94 -15.41 11.30
C SER A 89 23.16 -16.15 10.74
N SER A 90 23.87 -15.47 9.83
CA SER A 90 25.19 -15.78 9.25
C SER A 90 25.25 -16.68 8.01
N CYS A 91 25.76 -16.11 6.91
CA CYS A 91 27.14 -16.41 6.47
C CYS A 91 27.62 -15.29 5.54
N TRP A 92 28.83 -14.79 5.78
CA TRP A 92 29.57 -13.94 4.83
C TRP A 92 30.20 -14.83 3.73
N ILE A 93 30.72 -14.17 2.67
CA ILE A 93 31.63 -14.64 1.59
C ILE A 93 30.87 -15.01 0.29
N CYS A 94 31.23 -14.57 -0.92
CA CYS A 94 32.52 -14.08 -1.46
C CYS A 94 32.54 -12.60 -1.87
#